data_AF-A0A958RID5-F1
#
_entry.id   AF-A0A958RID5-F1
#
_cell.length_a   1.000
_cell.length_b   1.000
_cell.length_c   1.000
_cell.angle_alpha   90.00
_cell.angle_beta   90.00
_cell.angle_gamma   90.00
#
_symmetry.space_group_name_H-M   'P 1'
#
loop_
_entity.id
_entity.type
_entity.pdbx_description
1 polymer ?
#
loop_
_entity_poly.entity_id
_entity_poly.type
_entity_poly.pdbx_seq_one_letter_code
_entity_poly.pdbx_strand_id
1 'polypeptide(L)' 'MKKNNTSSIGIALGIAIGTAIGVATKNLGLWLSLGIVFGVAYSVKMKNKENKEDH' A
#
# COMPACT_ATOMS: atom_id res chain seq x y z
N MET A 1 -15.38 -18.75 2.81
CA MET A 1 -14.81 -17.79 1.83
C MET A 1 -13.86 -16.88 2.59
N LYS A 2 -12.54 -17.09 2.46
CA LYS A 2 -11.54 -16.28 3.16
C LYS A 2 -11.57 -14.89 2.52
N LYS A 3 -12.26 -13.94 3.16
CA LYS A 3 -12.28 -12.54 2.75
C LYS A 3 -10.84 -12.06 2.77
N ASN A 4 -10.21 -12.05 1.61
CA ASN A 4 -8.84 -11.62 1.44
C ASN A 4 -8.89 -10.09 1.49
N ASN A 5 -8.20 -9.53 2.47
CA ASN A 5 -8.19 -8.10 2.75
C ASN A 5 -7.31 -7.40 1.70
N THR A 6 -7.59 -7.58 0.42
CA THR A 6 -6.85 -7.05 -0.74
C THR A 6 -6.67 -5.54 -0.63
N SER A 7 -7.64 -4.83 -0.07
CA SER A 7 -7.53 -3.40 0.24
C SER A 7 -6.48 -3.06 1.31
N SER A 8 -6.16 -3.97 2.23
CA SER A 8 -5.16 -3.74 3.29
C SER A 8 -3.75 -4.12 2.86
N ILE A 9 -3.61 -4.95 1.81
CA ILE A 9 -2.30 -5.45 1.36
C ILE A 9 -1.42 -4.34 0.79
N GLY A 10 -2.00 -3.38 0.08
CA GLY A 10 -1.24 -2.29 -0.54
C GLY A 10 -0.63 -1.34 0.49
N ILE A 11 -1.38 -1.00 1.53
CA ILE A 11 -0.89 -0.17 2.64
C ILE A 11 0.18 -0.91 3.43
N ALA A 12 -0.03 -2.19 3.77
CA ALA A 12 0.95 -3.00 4.49
C ALA A 12 2.27 -3.13 3.71
N LEU A 13 2.18 -3.35 2.40
CA LEU A 13 3.34 -3.41 1.51
C LEU A 13 4.06 -2.06 1.41
N GLY A 14 3.31 -0.97 1.29
CA GLY A 14 3.85 0.38 1.29
C GLY A 14 4.60 0.73 2.57
N ILE A 15 4.06 0.37 3.74
CA ILE A 15 4.71 0.57 5.04
C ILE A 15 5.97 -0.29 5.17
N ALA A 16 5.91 -1.57 4.77
CA ALA A 16 7.05 -2.47 4.86
C ALA A 16 8.24 -1.98 4.01
N ILE A 17 7.99 -1.61 2.76
CA ILE A 17 9.01 -1.08 1.83
C ILE A 17 9.50 0.29 2.29
N GLY A 18 8.59 1.20 2.64
CA GLY A 18 8.92 2.56 3.09
C GLY A 18 9.74 2.55 4.38
N THR A 19 9.45 1.63 5.31
CA THR A 19 10.23 1.46 6.54
C THR A 19 11.61 0.87 6.24
N ALA A 20 11.70 -0.18 5.41
CA ALA A 20 12.99 -0.79 5.07
C ALA A 20 13.94 0.21 4.40
N ILE A 21 13.45 0.97 3.41
CA ILE A 21 14.24 2.00 2.72
C ILE A 21 14.51 3.19 3.64
N GLY A 22 13.53 3.60 4.46
CA GLY A 22 13.69 4.70 5.40
C GLY A 22 14.73 4.44 6.48
N VAL A 23 14.80 3.22 7.01
CA VAL A 23 15.86 2.79 7.95
C VAL A 23 17.22 2.79 7.23
N ALA A 24 17.30 2.19 6.04
CA ALA A 24 18.55 2.10 5.28
C ALA A 24 19.14 3.48 4.91
N THR A 25 18.26 4.44 4.61
CA THR A 25 18.66 5.81 4.23
C THR A 25 18.71 6.78 5.42
N LYS A 26 18.43 6.32 6.64
CA LYS A 26 18.32 7.13 7.88
C LYS A 26 17.32 8.30 7.75
N ASN A 27 16.37 8.19 6.83
CA ASN A 27 15.36 9.21 6.49
C ASN A 27 13.95 8.61 6.54
N LEU A 28 13.58 8.08 7.71
CA LEU A 28 12.30 7.39 7.92
C LEU A 28 11.07 8.26 7.59
N GLY A 29 11.06 9.53 7.99
CA GLY A 29 9.89 10.41 7.79
C GLY A 29 9.51 10.57 6.31
N LEU A 30 10.50 10.79 5.44
CA LEU A 30 10.29 10.95 4.00
C LEU A 30 9.84 9.63 3.37
N TRP A 31 10.57 8.54 3.60
CA TRP A 31 10.29 7.25 2.96
C TRP A 31 9.03 6.57 3.48
N LEU A 32 8.66 6.77 4.74
CA LEU A 32 7.40 6.26 5.29
C LEU A 32 6.20 7.00 4.68
N SER A 33 6.27 8.32 4.54
CA SER A 33 5.22 9.09 3.86
C SER A 33 5.06 8.66 2.39
N LEU A 34 6.16 8.43 1.68
CA LEU A 34 6.13 7.88 0.32
C LEU A 34 5.48 6.49 0.29
N GLY A 35 5.92 5.59 1.18
CA GLY A 35 5.39 4.23 1.27
C GLY A 35 3.87 4.19 1.49
N ILE A 36 3.35 5.05 2.37
CA ILE A 36 1.91 5.15 2.63
C ILE A 36 1.17 5.70 1.41
N VAL A 37 1.66 6.78 0.78
CA VAL A 37 1.03 7.36 -0.42
C VAL A 37 0.94 6.33 -1.54
N PHE A 38 2.02 5.61 -1.84
CA PHE A 38 2.02 4.57 -2.87
C PHE A 38 1.13 3.38 -2.49
N GLY A 39 1.14 2.97 -1.22
CA GLY A 39 0.30 1.88 -0.73
C GLY A 39 -1.20 2.19 -0.82
N VAL A 40 -1.60 3.41 -0.43
CA VAL A 40 -3.00 3.87 -0.56
C VAL A 40 -3.38 4.05 -2.02
N ALA A 41 -2.55 4.68 -2.84
CA ALA A 41 -2.82 4.86 -4.26
C ALA A 41 -3.03 3.51 -4.98
N TYR A 42 -2.19 2.52 -4.68
CA TYR A 42 -2.34 1.17 -5.21
C TYR A 42 -3.63 0.49 -4.73
N SER A 43 -3.93 0.61 -3.44
CA SER A 43 -5.14 0.03 -2.83
C SER A 43 -6.42 0.64 -3.42
N VAL A 44 -6.45 1.97 -3.63
CA VAL A 44 -7.58 2.67 -4.26
C VAL A 44 -7.73 2.25 -5.73
N LYS A 45 -6.62 2.15 -6.48
CA LYS A 45 -6.66 1.73 -7.89
C LYS A 45 -7.17 0.30 -8.05
N MET A 46 -6.79 -0.60 -7.14
CA MET A 46 -7.21 -2.01 -7.15
C MET A 46 -8.68 -2.17 -6.72
N LYS A 47 -9.11 -1.44 -5.67
CA LYS A 47 -10.52 -1.38 -5.25
C LYS A 47 -11.45 -0.87 -6.36
N ASN A 48 -10.99 0.09 -7.17
CA ASN A 48 -11.74 0.59 -8.32
C ASN A 48 -11.81 -0.40 -9.49
N LYS A 49 -10.89 -1.37 -9.59
CA LYS A 49 -10.98 -2.46 -10.57
C LYS A 49 -11.92 -3.57 -10.12
N GLU A 50 -11.89 -3.93 -8.84
CA GLU A 50 -12.77 -4.95 -8.27
C GLU A 50 -14.26 -4.58 -8.44
N ASN A 51 -14.61 -3.29 -8.31
CA ASN A 51 -15.98 -2.80 -8.57
C ASN A 51 -16.37 -2.72 -10.07
N LYS A 52 -15.49 -3.15 -10.98
CA LYS A 52 -15.71 -3.13 -12.43
C LYS A 52 -15.79 -4.52 -13.05
N GLU A 53 -15.56 -5.56 -12.26
CA GLU A 53 -15.59 -6.97 -12.69
C GLU A 53 -16.92 -7.68 -12.32
N ASP A 54 -17.83 -6.96 -11.65
CA ASP A 54 -19.20 -7.42 -11.30
C ASP A 54 -20.32 -6.79 -12.16
N HIS A 55 -20.02 -6.27 -13.36
CA HIS A 55 -21.01 -5.77 -14.32
C HIS A 55 -20.84 -6.36 -15.72
#